data_AF-A0A2P8B4V0-F1
#
_entry.id   AF-A0A2P8B4V0-F1
#
_cell.length_a   1.000
_cell.length_b   1.000
_cell.length_c   1.000
_cell.angle_alpha   90.00
_cell.angle_beta   90.00
_cell.angle_gamma   90.00
#
_symmetry.space_group_name_H-M   'P 1'
#
loop_
_entity.id
_entity.type
_entity.pdbx_description
1 polymer ?
#
loop_
_entity_poly.entity_id
_entity_poly.type
_entity_poly.pdbx_seq_one_letter_code
_entity_poly.pdbx_strand_id
1 'polypeptide(L)'
;MSDAARWTGPGRPEDVVELRVHGASGASAGEVLDTLQTEQVAGDRSGGFYRTRRRSSGDGARVTREAYRWGDLPSGTMARTLLLVFLLPFMLVNVAIWMRPANRGSDAAVRSLCRLLALTLTALYVLAVAGVALDLIAWKCLASPRCLAGRGWLSWLGGRPAGLRLAVLALVPAAAVAVTLAVVAGAVLATCAVLLCTPPLIDRQATDRRLDRITGALRSVLIPRV
;
A
#
# COMPACT_ATOMS: atom_id res chain seq x y z
N MET A 1 10.78 8.54 -28.63
CA MET A 1 10.30 9.79 -29.25
C MET A 1 8.84 9.93 -28.87
N SER A 2 8.54 10.98 -28.13
CA SER A 2 7.25 11.23 -27.48
C SER A 2 6.25 11.79 -28.50
N ASP A 3 5.18 11.06 -28.78
CA ASP A 3 4.00 11.63 -29.43
C ASP A 3 3.16 12.34 -28.37
N ALA A 4 3.60 13.56 -28.04
CA ALA A 4 2.79 14.51 -27.31
C ALA A 4 1.57 14.86 -28.18
N ALA A 5 0.40 14.34 -27.78
CA ALA A 5 -0.88 14.68 -28.38
C ALA A 5 -1.06 16.21 -28.36
N ARG A 6 -0.98 16.78 -29.56
CA ARG A 6 -1.10 18.20 -29.83
C ARG A 6 -2.56 18.60 -29.58
N TRP A 7 -2.83 19.26 -28.44
CA TRP A 7 -4.18 19.72 -28.12
C TRP A 7 -4.50 20.95 -28.98
N THR A 8 -5.14 20.72 -30.13
CA THR A 8 -5.54 21.78 -31.06
C THR A 8 -6.95 22.27 -30.74
N GLY A 9 -7.02 23.42 -30.06
CA GLY A 9 -8.20 24.32 -30.03
C GLY A 9 -9.34 23.93 -29.08
N PRO A 10 -10.19 24.90 -28.69
CA PRO A 10 -11.41 24.61 -27.93
C PRO A 10 -12.35 23.79 -28.81
N GLY A 11 -12.68 22.58 -28.36
CA GLY A 11 -13.63 21.70 -29.05
C GLY A 11 -14.95 22.43 -29.33
N ARG A 12 -15.61 22.10 -30.45
CA ARG A 12 -16.95 22.61 -30.75
C ARG A 12 -17.87 22.29 -29.56
N PRO A 13 -18.78 23.20 -29.17
CA PRO A 13 -19.70 22.98 -28.03
C PRO A 13 -20.67 21.80 -28.22
N GLU A 14 -20.63 21.13 -29.38
CA GLU A 14 -21.36 19.91 -29.72
C GLU A 14 -20.66 18.62 -29.20
N ASP A 15 -19.40 18.70 -28.75
CA ASP A 15 -18.57 17.55 -28.31
C ASP A 15 -18.29 17.55 -26.79
N VAL A 16 -19.24 18.00 -25.97
CA VAL A 16 -19.08 17.96 -24.50
C VAL A 16 -19.58 16.63 -23.97
N VAL A 17 -18.71 15.87 -23.30
CA VAL A 17 -19.07 14.62 -22.61
C VAL A 17 -19.20 14.88 -21.11
N GLU A 18 -20.39 14.66 -20.55
CA GLU A 18 -20.63 14.64 -19.11
C GLU A 18 -20.37 13.21 -18.59
N LEU A 19 -19.20 13.00 -17.98
CA LEU A 19 -18.84 11.73 -17.36
C LEU A 19 -19.37 11.66 -15.92
N ARG A 20 -20.32 10.76 -15.67
CA ARG A 20 -20.89 10.47 -14.36
C ARG A 20 -20.25 9.23 -13.77
N VAL A 21 -19.71 9.35 -12.56
CA VAL A 21 -19.04 8.25 -11.87
C VAL A 21 -19.76 8.00 -10.57
N HIS A 22 -20.16 6.75 -10.32
CA HIS A 22 -20.76 6.38 -9.06
C HIS A 22 -19.73 6.36 -7.93
N GLY A 23 -20.16 6.71 -6.71
CA GLY A 23 -19.38 6.53 -5.49
C GLY A 23 -19.17 5.05 -5.16
N ALA A 24 -18.59 4.76 -3.99
CA ALA A 24 -18.26 3.40 -3.57
C ALA A 24 -19.49 2.46 -3.38
N SER A 25 -20.71 2.99 -3.40
CA SER A 25 -21.97 2.25 -3.21
C SER A 25 -22.38 1.36 -4.40
N GLY A 26 -21.62 1.36 -5.50
CA GLY A 26 -21.81 0.39 -6.59
C GLY A 26 -23.09 0.57 -7.40
N ALA A 27 -23.53 1.82 -7.63
CA ALA A 27 -24.71 2.10 -8.46
C ALA A 27 -24.54 1.59 -9.90
N SER A 28 -25.62 1.05 -10.47
CA SER A 28 -25.69 0.59 -11.85
C SER A 28 -25.62 1.76 -12.83
N ALA A 29 -25.19 1.49 -14.07
CA ALA A 29 -25.16 2.51 -15.12
C ALA A 29 -26.53 3.15 -15.37
N GLY A 30 -27.62 2.40 -15.20
CA GLY A 30 -28.98 2.91 -15.36
C GLY A 30 -29.41 3.86 -14.24
N GLU A 31 -28.97 3.62 -13.00
CA GLU A 31 -29.21 4.54 -11.88
C GLU A 31 -28.40 5.84 -12.03
N VAL A 32 -27.16 5.75 -12.54
CA VAL A 32 -26.29 6.91 -12.77
C VAL A 32 -26.76 7.78 -13.95
N LEU A 33 -27.28 7.14 -15.00
CA LEU A 33 -27.83 7.80 -16.18
C LEU A 33 -29.32 8.13 -16.07
N ASP A 34 -29.97 7.71 -14.97
CA ASP A 34 -31.42 7.81 -14.74
C ASP A 34 -32.22 7.28 -15.95
N THR A 35 -31.83 6.09 -16.43
CA THR A 35 -32.37 5.50 -17.66
C THR A 35 -32.24 3.98 -17.63
N LEU A 36 -33.31 3.27 -18.02
CA LEU A 36 -33.33 1.81 -18.10
C LEU A 36 -32.64 1.24 -19.35
N GLN A 37 -32.48 2.04 -20.41
CA GLN A 37 -31.85 1.62 -21.66
C GLN A 37 -30.41 2.13 -21.74
N THR A 38 -29.48 1.34 -21.20
CA THR A 38 -28.03 1.62 -21.28
C THR A 38 -27.34 0.65 -22.22
N GLU A 39 -26.33 1.14 -22.92
CA GLU A 39 -25.47 0.36 -23.81
C GLU A 39 -24.01 0.58 -23.44
N GLN A 40 -23.23 -0.49 -23.37
CA GLN A 40 -21.80 -0.42 -23.11
C GLN A 40 -21.07 0.01 -24.38
N VAL A 41 -20.40 1.15 -24.31
CA VAL A 41 -19.68 1.74 -25.46
C VAL A 41 -18.19 1.38 -25.43
N ALA A 42 -17.63 1.22 -24.24
CA ALA A 42 -16.22 0.86 -24.06
C ALA A 42 -15.99 0.11 -22.73
N GLY A 43 -14.85 -0.59 -22.66
CA GLY A 43 -14.42 -1.35 -21.49
C GLY A 43 -14.95 -2.78 -21.47
N ASP A 44 -14.99 -3.37 -20.29
CA ASP A 44 -15.33 -4.77 -20.07
C ASP A 44 -16.35 -4.94 -18.93
N ARG A 45 -16.54 -6.18 -18.50
CA ARG A 45 -17.47 -6.56 -17.42
C ARG A 45 -17.07 -6.03 -16.04
N SER A 46 -15.81 -5.64 -15.83
CA SER A 46 -15.29 -5.15 -14.54
C SER A 46 -15.22 -3.63 -14.47
N GLY A 47 -14.95 -2.97 -15.60
CA GLY A 47 -14.95 -1.52 -15.73
C GLY A 47 -15.38 -1.10 -17.13
N GLY A 48 -16.43 -0.30 -17.24
CA GLY A 48 -17.01 0.05 -18.54
C GLY A 48 -17.69 1.40 -18.59
N PHE A 49 -17.68 1.99 -19.79
CA PHE A 49 -18.40 3.21 -20.13
C PHE A 49 -19.75 2.85 -20.75
N TYR A 50 -20.81 3.45 -20.23
CA TYR A 50 -22.17 3.21 -20.64
C TYR A 50 -22.81 4.52 -21.10
N ARG A 51 -23.60 4.46 -22.17
CA ARG A 51 -24.42 5.59 -22.66
C ARG A 51 -25.88 5.18 -22.71
N THR A 52 -26.78 6.17 -22.71
CA THR A 52 -28.19 5.93 -23.01
C THR A 52 -28.32 5.45 -24.46
N ARG A 53 -29.03 4.33 -24.66
CA ARG A 53 -29.31 3.79 -25.99
C ARG A 53 -30.17 4.80 -26.75
N ARG A 54 -29.65 5.37 -27.84
CA ARG A 54 -30.34 6.40 -28.62
C ARG A 54 -31.58 5.79 -29.26
N ARG A 55 -32.78 6.16 -28.80
CA ARG A 55 -34.01 5.95 -29.60
C ARG A 55 -33.94 6.89 -30.79
N SER A 56 -34.30 6.44 -31.99
CA SER A 56 -34.25 7.20 -33.27
C SER A 56 -35.20 8.41 -33.35
N SER A 57 -35.29 9.22 -32.30
CA SER A 57 -36.10 10.43 -32.25
C SER A 57 -35.25 11.59 -31.75
N GLY A 58 -34.63 12.28 -32.70
CA GLY A 58 -34.62 13.74 -32.80
C GLY A 58 -34.28 14.64 -31.62
N ASP A 59 -33.74 14.17 -30.50
CA ASP A 59 -33.37 15.06 -29.40
C ASP A 59 -31.90 15.49 -29.49
N GLY A 60 -31.71 16.78 -29.74
CA GLY A 60 -30.43 17.47 -29.91
C GLY A 60 -29.74 17.73 -28.59
N ALA A 61 -29.51 16.69 -27.78
CA ALA A 61 -28.75 16.83 -26.55
C ALA A 61 -27.31 17.22 -26.88
N ARG A 62 -26.99 18.50 -26.69
CA ARG A 62 -25.66 19.12 -26.90
C ARG A 62 -24.55 18.52 -26.02
N VAL A 63 -24.91 17.72 -25.01
CA VAL A 63 -23.99 17.06 -24.06
C VAL A 63 -24.21 15.56 -24.08
N THR A 64 -23.18 14.80 -24.42
CA THR A 64 -23.19 13.33 -24.37
C THR A 64 -22.99 12.87 -22.93
N ARG A 65 -24.00 12.22 -22.32
CA ARG A 65 -23.88 11.68 -20.97
C ARG A 65 -23.32 10.26 -21.00
N GLU A 66 -22.23 10.06 -20.27
CA GLU A 66 -21.56 8.78 -20.12
C GLU A 66 -21.48 8.41 -18.64
N ALA A 67 -21.81 7.17 -18.30
CA ALA A 67 -21.57 6.64 -16.97
C ALA A 67 -20.37 5.70 -16.99
N TYR A 68 -19.41 5.93 -16.09
CA TYR A 68 -18.35 4.97 -15.83
C TYR A 68 -18.74 4.09 -14.64
N ARG A 69 -18.88 2.79 -14.90
CA ARG A 69 -19.13 1.77 -13.88
C ARG A 69 -17.82 1.07 -13.55
N TRP A 70 -17.52 0.96 -12.25
CA TRP A 70 -16.32 0.31 -11.71
C TRP A 70 -16.60 -0.65 -10.55
N GLY A 71 -17.88 -0.90 -10.22
CA GLY A 71 -18.31 -1.64 -9.03
C GLY A 71 -17.82 -3.09 -8.92
N ASP A 72 -17.38 -3.70 -10.02
CA ASP A 72 -16.87 -5.09 -10.04
C ASP A 72 -15.34 -5.19 -9.96
N LEU A 73 -14.64 -4.05 -9.87
CA LEU A 73 -13.19 -4.01 -9.62
C LEU A 73 -12.83 -4.35 -8.16
N PRO A 74 -13.57 -3.87 -7.14
CA PRO A 74 -13.29 -4.21 -5.74
C PRO A 74 -13.80 -5.60 -5.32
N SER A 75 -14.78 -6.19 -6.02
CA SER A 75 -15.34 -7.52 -5.68
C SER A 75 -14.35 -8.64 -6.02
N GLY A 76 -13.46 -8.91 -5.08
CA GLY A 76 -12.28 -9.74 -5.32
C GLY A 76 -12.56 -11.24 -5.35
N THR A 77 -11.99 -11.89 -6.37
CA THR A 77 -11.67 -13.32 -6.36
C THR A 77 -10.86 -13.69 -5.10
N MET A 78 -10.93 -14.96 -4.65
CA MET A 78 -10.15 -15.44 -3.49
C MET A 78 -8.66 -15.04 -3.57
N ALA A 79 -8.08 -15.07 -4.76
CA ALA A 79 -6.71 -14.64 -5.02
C ALA A 79 -6.48 -13.15 -4.72
N ARG A 80 -7.41 -12.26 -5.09
CA ARG A 80 -7.32 -10.83 -4.80
C ARG A 80 -7.45 -10.57 -3.29
N THR A 81 -8.35 -11.29 -2.60
CA THR A 81 -8.49 -11.20 -1.14
C THR A 81 -7.22 -11.67 -0.43
N LEU A 82 -6.65 -12.82 -0.84
CA LEU A 82 -5.38 -13.31 -0.29
C LEU A 82 -4.25 -12.31 -0.54
N LEU A 83 -4.13 -11.79 -1.75
CA LEU A 83 -3.12 -10.79 -2.10
C LEU A 83 -3.28 -9.53 -1.22
N LEU A 84 -4.51 -9.05 -1.02
CA LEU A 84 -4.78 -7.90 -0.16
C LEU A 84 -4.38 -8.18 1.28
N VAL A 85 -4.71 -9.34 1.85
CA VAL A 85 -4.34 -9.70 3.23
C VAL A 85 -2.82 -9.73 3.40
N PHE A 86 -2.08 -10.30 2.44
CA PHE A 86 -0.62 -10.35 2.49
C PHE A 86 0.03 -8.97 2.28
N LEU A 87 -0.55 -8.11 1.44
CA LEU A 87 -0.03 -6.77 1.16
C LEU A 87 -0.54 -5.70 2.13
N LEU A 88 -1.59 -5.98 2.90
CA LEU A 88 -2.20 -5.07 3.88
C LEU A 88 -1.18 -4.40 4.80
N PRO A 89 -0.24 -5.11 5.45
CA PRO A 89 0.73 -4.46 6.31
C PRO A 89 1.61 -3.45 5.55
N PHE A 90 2.00 -3.74 4.30
CA PHE A 90 2.78 -2.82 3.48
C PHE A 90 1.97 -1.59 3.06
N MET A 91 0.70 -1.78 2.72
CA MET A 91 -0.21 -0.67 2.40
C MET A 91 -0.38 0.26 3.59
N LEU A 92 -0.61 -0.29 4.80
CA LEU A 92 -0.76 0.50 6.02
C LEU A 92 0.50 1.30 6.34
N VAL A 93 1.69 0.72 6.18
CA VAL A 93 2.95 1.44 6.39
C VAL A 93 3.15 2.56 5.36
N ASN A 94 2.79 2.32 4.10
CA ASN A 94 2.83 3.34 3.05
C ASN A 94 1.89 4.51 3.41
N VAL A 95 0.64 4.23 3.76
CA VAL A 95 -0.35 5.24 4.16
C VAL A 95 0.13 6.02 5.40
N ALA A 96 0.72 5.36 6.39
CA ALA A 96 1.25 6.02 7.59
C ALA A 96 2.32 7.10 7.27
N ILE A 97 3.15 6.89 6.25
CA ILE A 97 4.16 7.88 5.80
C ILE A 97 3.47 9.14 5.24
N TRP A 98 2.34 8.97 4.56
CA TRP A 98 1.57 10.07 3.97
C TRP A 98 0.70 10.78 5.00
N MET A 99 0.12 10.07 5.97
CA MET A 99 -0.73 10.63 7.04
C MET A 99 0.05 11.31 8.17
N ARG A 100 1.38 11.45 8.05
CA ARG A 100 2.21 12.04 9.11
C ARG A 100 1.80 13.50 9.41
N PRO A 101 1.69 13.90 10.69
CA PRO A 101 1.42 15.29 11.05
C PRO A 101 2.57 16.21 10.62
N ALA A 102 2.28 17.47 10.29
CA ALA A 102 3.27 18.45 9.83
C ALA A 102 4.15 19.04 10.96
N ASN A 103 4.52 18.23 11.97
CA ASN A 103 5.36 18.68 13.08
C ASN A 103 6.86 18.47 12.77
N ARG A 104 7.60 19.57 12.62
CA ARG A 104 9.01 19.54 12.20
C ARG A 104 9.94 18.75 13.14
N GLY A 105 9.58 18.60 14.42
CA GLY A 105 10.40 17.90 15.42
C GLY A 105 10.36 16.37 15.35
N SER A 106 9.23 15.77 14.96
CA SER A 106 9.07 14.31 14.89
C SER A 106 8.97 13.75 13.47
N ASP A 107 8.94 14.59 12.43
CA ASP A 107 8.90 14.17 11.02
C ASP A 107 10.01 13.15 10.68
N ALA A 108 11.24 13.42 11.12
CA ALA A 108 12.38 12.53 10.91
C ALA A 108 12.24 11.19 11.67
N ALA A 109 11.77 11.24 12.92
CA ALA A 109 11.57 10.04 13.75
C ALA A 109 10.45 9.15 13.20
N VAL A 110 9.30 9.73 12.84
CA VAL A 110 8.17 9.00 12.23
C VAL A 110 8.59 8.39 10.89
N ARG A 111 9.29 9.14 10.04
CA ARG A 111 9.78 8.62 8.75
C ARG A 111 10.79 7.49 8.94
N SER A 112 11.70 7.61 9.92
CA SER A 112 12.66 6.55 10.26
C SER A 112 11.94 5.30 10.75
N LEU A 113 10.99 5.44 11.68
CA LEU A 113 10.24 4.33 12.24
C LEU A 113 9.39 3.60 11.18
N CYS A 114 8.69 4.35 10.31
CA CYS A 114 7.94 3.75 9.20
C CYS A 114 8.86 3.02 8.22
N ARG A 115 10.05 3.55 7.93
CA ARG A 115 11.04 2.87 7.07
C ARG A 115 11.60 1.61 7.73
N LEU A 116 11.93 1.66 9.01
CA LEU A 116 12.38 0.49 9.77
C LEU A 116 11.30 -0.59 9.80
N LEU A 117 10.04 -0.20 10.03
CA LEU A 117 8.90 -1.12 10.01
C LEU A 117 8.70 -1.73 8.62
N ALA A 118 8.74 -0.93 7.54
CA ALA A 118 8.65 -1.42 6.16
C ALA A 118 9.78 -2.42 5.82
N LEU A 119 11.02 -2.09 6.16
CA LEU A 119 12.18 -2.94 5.92
C LEU A 119 12.07 -4.24 6.73
N THR A 120 11.67 -4.16 8.00
CA THR A 120 11.48 -5.34 8.86
C THR A 120 10.41 -6.27 8.29
N LEU A 121 9.25 -5.73 7.92
CA LEU A 121 8.18 -6.49 7.28
C LEU A 121 8.65 -7.15 5.99
N THR A 122 9.38 -6.42 5.15
CA THR A 122 9.94 -6.95 3.88
C THR A 122 10.89 -8.11 4.16
N ALA A 123 11.82 -7.92 5.08
CA ALA A 123 12.79 -8.94 5.45
C ALA A 123 12.10 -10.19 6.00
N LEU A 124 11.17 -10.04 6.95
CA LEU A 124 10.40 -11.15 7.52
C LEU A 124 9.61 -11.91 6.45
N TYR A 125 9.00 -11.21 5.50
CA TYR A 125 8.27 -11.83 4.39
C TYR A 125 9.20 -12.65 3.49
N VAL A 126 10.33 -12.07 3.06
CA VAL A 126 11.32 -12.77 2.23
C VAL A 126 11.91 -13.98 2.96
N LEU A 127 12.23 -13.82 4.26
CA LEU A 127 12.73 -14.89 5.11
C LEU A 127 11.73 -16.04 5.27
N ALA A 128 10.45 -15.73 5.44
CA ALA A 128 9.40 -16.73 5.51
C ALA A 128 9.27 -17.52 4.19
N VAL A 129 9.26 -16.83 3.05
CA VAL A 129 9.21 -17.48 1.73
C VAL A 129 10.45 -18.35 1.48
N ALA A 130 11.64 -17.84 1.80
CA ALA A 130 12.89 -18.58 1.68
C ALA A 130 12.92 -19.81 2.60
N GLY A 131 12.45 -19.69 3.84
CA GLY A 131 12.34 -20.79 4.79
C GLY A 131 11.43 -21.90 4.27
N VAL A 132 10.22 -21.55 3.80
CA VAL A 132 9.29 -22.54 3.20
C VAL A 132 9.91 -23.21 1.98
N ALA A 133 10.61 -22.47 1.12
CA ALA A 133 11.28 -23.04 -0.04
C ALA A 133 12.40 -24.02 0.38
N LEU A 134 13.21 -23.67 1.37
CA LEU A 134 14.25 -24.54 1.92
C LEU A 134 13.65 -25.81 2.55
N ASP A 135 12.56 -25.70 3.29
CA ASP A 135 11.86 -26.86 3.87
C ASP A 135 11.32 -27.80 2.79
N LEU A 136 10.73 -27.24 1.73
CA LEU A 136 10.29 -28.03 0.57
C LEU A 136 11.47 -28.70 -0.14
N ILE A 137 12.61 -28.03 -0.27
CA ILE A 137 13.83 -28.63 -0.83
C ILE A 137 14.32 -29.78 0.07
N ALA A 138 14.41 -29.54 1.39
CA ALA A 138 14.82 -30.53 2.38
C ALA A 138 13.94 -31.78 2.35
N TRP A 139 12.62 -31.60 2.21
CA TRP A 139 11.65 -32.70 2.27
C TRP A 139 11.40 -33.37 0.92
N LYS A 140 11.20 -32.61 -0.16
CA LYS A 140 10.82 -33.13 -1.48
C LYS A 140 12.02 -33.43 -2.37
N CYS A 141 12.95 -32.48 -2.49
CA CYS A 141 14.09 -32.64 -3.41
C CYS A 141 15.12 -33.63 -2.86
N LEU A 142 15.55 -33.49 -1.60
CA LEU A 142 16.56 -34.37 -1.03
C LEU A 142 16.07 -35.81 -0.83
N ALA A 143 14.76 -36.05 -0.81
CA ALA A 143 14.18 -37.40 -0.79
C ALA A 143 14.18 -38.09 -2.17
N SER A 144 14.42 -37.36 -3.26
CA SER A 144 14.37 -37.89 -4.62
C SER A 144 15.78 -38.09 -5.23
N PRO A 145 16.13 -39.30 -5.67
CA PRO A 145 17.40 -39.56 -6.36
C PRO A 145 17.58 -38.73 -7.64
N ARG A 146 16.47 -38.42 -8.34
CA ARG A 146 16.48 -37.59 -9.54
C ARG A 146 16.91 -36.15 -9.26
N CYS A 147 16.60 -35.61 -8.08
CA CYS A 147 17.00 -34.25 -7.71
C CYS A 147 18.51 -34.16 -7.38
N LEU A 148 19.06 -35.25 -6.85
CA LEU A 148 20.48 -35.37 -6.46
C LEU A 148 21.38 -35.76 -7.64
N ALA A 149 20.82 -36.30 -8.73
CA ALA A 149 21.57 -36.62 -9.95
C ALA A 149 22.31 -35.38 -10.48
N GLY A 150 23.64 -35.47 -10.62
CA GLY A 150 24.49 -34.36 -11.04
C GLY A 150 24.81 -33.31 -9.96
N ARG A 151 24.31 -33.46 -8.72
CA ARG A 151 24.59 -32.54 -7.59
C ARG A 151 25.37 -33.25 -6.48
N GLY A 152 26.61 -33.64 -6.78
CA GLY A 152 27.49 -34.35 -5.85
C GLY A 152 27.73 -33.61 -4.53
N TRP A 153 27.65 -32.28 -4.51
CA TRP A 153 27.77 -31.46 -3.29
C TRP A 153 26.57 -31.61 -2.32
N LEU A 154 25.41 -32.05 -2.82
CA LEU A 154 24.18 -32.28 -2.04
C LEU A 154 23.99 -33.74 -1.63
N SER A 155 24.73 -34.67 -2.23
CA SER A 155 24.55 -36.12 -2.01
C SER A 155 24.81 -36.53 -0.56
N TRP A 156 25.77 -35.87 0.12
CA TRP A 156 26.06 -36.09 1.54
C TRP A 156 24.86 -35.77 2.45
N LEU A 157 24.04 -34.78 2.08
CA LEU A 157 22.83 -34.41 2.81
C LEU A 157 21.65 -35.33 2.46
N GLY A 158 21.59 -35.80 1.21
CA GLY A 158 20.58 -36.72 0.69
C GLY A 158 20.60 -38.14 1.30
N GLY A 159 21.67 -38.54 2.01
CA GLY A 159 21.76 -39.82 2.73
C GLY A 159 21.40 -39.76 4.22
N ARG A 160 21.14 -38.57 4.77
CA ARG A 160 20.91 -38.36 6.22
C ARG A 160 19.44 -38.55 6.62
N PRO A 161 19.09 -38.77 7.90
CA PRO A 161 17.68 -38.78 8.32
C PRO A 161 17.00 -37.42 8.05
N ALA A 162 15.69 -37.43 7.74
CA ALA A 162 14.94 -36.23 7.35
C ALA A 162 15.02 -35.10 8.40
N GLY A 163 15.00 -35.46 9.70
CA GLY A 163 15.13 -34.48 10.79
C GLY A 163 16.45 -33.70 10.76
N LEU A 164 17.56 -34.36 10.42
CA LEU A 164 18.86 -33.68 10.31
C LEU A 164 18.90 -32.74 9.10
N ARG A 165 18.29 -33.13 7.98
CA ARG A 165 18.21 -32.28 6.78
C ARG A 165 17.45 -31.00 7.04
N LEU A 166 16.29 -31.12 7.69
CA LEU A 166 15.46 -29.99 8.09
C LEU A 166 16.20 -29.09 9.09
N ALA A 167 16.82 -29.68 10.12
CA ALA A 167 17.56 -28.90 11.12
C ALA A 167 18.72 -28.10 10.50
N VAL A 168 19.50 -28.71 9.59
CA VAL A 168 20.61 -28.03 8.92
C VAL A 168 20.12 -26.92 7.99
N LEU A 169 19.07 -27.17 7.19
CA LEU A 169 18.54 -26.13 6.29
C LEU A 169 17.83 -25.01 7.05
N ALA A 170 17.20 -25.30 8.19
CA ALA A 170 16.53 -24.31 9.03
C ALA A 170 17.50 -23.36 9.76
N LEU A 171 18.77 -23.73 9.91
CA LEU A 171 19.80 -22.83 10.47
C LEU A 171 19.98 -21.57 9.62
N VAL A 172 19.83 -21.66 8.30
CA VAL A 172 19.97 -20.51 7.39
C VAL A 172 18.91 -19.43 7.64
N PRO A 173 17.58 -19.72 7.56
CA PRO A 173 16.57 -18.73 7.88
C PRO A 173 16.61 -18.31 9.35
N ALA A 174 16.94 -19.20 10.29
CA ALA A 174 17.07 -18.84 11.71
C ALA A 174 18.18 -17.82 11.95
N ALA A 175 19.37 -18.03 11.38
CA ALA A 175 20.49 -17.08 11.47
C ALA A 175 20.13 -15.74 10.82
N ALA A 176 19.48 -15.77 9.65
CA ALA A 176 19.10 -14.55 8.95
C ALA A 176 18.00 -13.74 9.69
N VAL A 177 17.06 -14.42 10.36
CA VAL A 177 16.09 -13.76 11.27
C VAL A 177 16.82 -13.13 12.46
N ALA A 178 17.77 -13.83 13.09
CA ALA A 178 18.53 -13.30 14.21
C ALA A 178 19.33 -12.04 13.83
N VAL A 179 20.00 -12.07 12.67
CA VAL A 179 20.71 -10.89 12.14
C VAL A 179 19.75 -9.74 11.86
N THR A 180 18.59 -10.02 11.25
CA THR A 180 17.58 -9.00 10.97
C THR A 180 17.11 -8.32 12.27
N LEU A 181 16.78 -9.11 13.30
CA LEU A 181 16.36 -8.59 14.60
C LEU A 181 17.46 -7.76 15.28
N ALA A 182 18.72 -8.21 15.21
CA ALA A 182 19.85 -7.48 15.76
C ALA A 182 20.05 -6.11 15.07
N VAL A 183 19.97 -6.08 13.73
CA VAL A 183 20.09 -4.82 12.95
C VAL A 183 18.94 -3.87 13.29
N VAL A 184 17.71 -4.36 13.37
CA VAL A 184 16.54 -3.54 13.73
C VAL A 184 16.67 -2.99 15.13
N ALA A 185 17.03 -3.82 16.12
CA ALA A 185 17.26 -3.38 17.49
C ALA A 185 18.36 -2.31 17.56
N GLY A 186 19.47 -2.51 16.86
CA GLY A 186 20.56 -1.53 16.77
C GLY A 186 20.12 -0.19 16.17
N ALA A 187 19.35 -0.22 15.08
CA ALA A 187 18.84 0.98 14.43
C ALA A 187 17.84 1.75 15.30
N VAL A 188 16.97 1.05 16.04
CA VAL A 188 16.05 1.65 17.01
C VAL A 188 16.82 2.31 18.14
N LEU A 189 17.78 1.59 18.75
CA LEU A 189 18.60 2.14 19.83
C LEU A 189 19.40 3.36 19.38
N ALA A 190 19.99 3.34 18.18
CA ALA A 190 20.69 4.49 17.62
C ALA A 190 19.74 5.69 17.41
N THR A 191 18.53 5.46 16.90
CA THR A 191 17.52 6.51 16.73
C THR A 191 17.10 7.10 18.08
N CYS A 192 16.86 6.26 19.09
CA CYS A 192 16.56 6.70 20.46
C CYS A 192 17.72 7.49 21.06
N ALA A 193 18.95 7.04 20.89
CA ALA A 193 20.14 7.73 21.37
C ALA A 193 20.30 9.10 20.70
N VAL A 194 20.12 9.22 19.38
CA VAL A 194 20.12 10.51 18.68
C VAL A 194 19.05 11.43 19.24
N LEU A 195 17.81 10.95 19.41
CA LEU A 195 16.71 11.74 19.97
C LEU A 195 16.99 12.24 21.40
N LEU A 196 17.60 11.40 22.25
CA LEU A 196 17.97 11.74 23.62
C LEU A 196 19.19 12.67 23.70
N CYS A 197 20.17 12.49 22.83
CA CYS A 197 21.45 13.22 22.84
C CYS A 197 21.43 14.51 22.00
N THR A 198 20.37 14.80 21.24
CA THR A 198 20.17 16.11 20.61
C THR A 198 19.25 17.00 21.48
N PRO A 199 19.79 17.82 22.40
CA PRO A 199 19.01 18.69 23.29
C PRO A 199 18.11 19.76 22.65
N PRO A 200 18.29 20.27 21.39
CA PRO A 200 17.40 21.32 20.89
C PRO A 200 15.99 20.84 20.50
N LEU A 201 15.73 19.52 20.48
CA LEU A 201 14.41 18.97 20.16
C LEU A 201 13.47 18.90 21.37
N ILE A 202 13.99 18.67 22.57
CA ILE A 202 13.20 18.61 23.81
C ILE A 202 12.94 20.03 24.35
N ASP A 203 13.91 20.94 24.25
CA ASP A 203 13.78 22.30 24.80
C ASP A 203 12.80 23.20 24.02
N ARG A 204 12.55 22.91 22.74
CA ARG A 204 11.50 23.60 21.97
C ARG A 204 10.09 23.33 22.49
N GLN A 205 9.80 22.14 23.03
CA GLN A 205 8.50 21.82 23.64
C GLN A 205 8.28 22.58 24.96
N ALA A 206 9.35 22.91 25.68
CA ALA A 206 9.27 23.76 26.88
C ALA A 206 8.97 25.22 26.52
N THR A 207 9.35 25.67 25.32
CA THR A 207 9.09 27.03 24.84
C THR A 207 7.60 27.25 24.52
N ASP A 208 6.85 26.21 24.12
CA ASP A 208 5.40 26.30 23.88
C ASP A 208 4.59 26.59 25.17
N ARG A 209 5.07 26.17 26.35
CA ARG A 209 4.42 26.53 27.63
C ARG A 209 4.51 28.03 27.95
N ARG A 210 5.51 28.74 27.43
CA ARG A 210 5.62 30.20 27.57
C ARG A 210 4.56 30.90 26.71
N LEU A 211 4.29 30.38 25.51
CA LEU A 211 3.19 30.85 24.67
C LEU A 211 1.85 30.60 25.35
N ASP A 212 1.59 29.40 25.89
CA ASP A 212 0.35 29.12 26.65
C ASP A 212 0.14 30.07 27.84
N ARG A 213 1.22 30.45 28.54
CA ARG A 213 1.15 31.39 29.66
C ARG A 213 0.84 32.82 29.20
N ILE A 214 1.36 33.22 28.04
CA ILE A 214 1.08 34.53 27.41
C ILE A 214 -0.35 34.57 26.88
N THR A 215 -0.82 33.52 26.21
CA THR A 215 -2.20 33.42 25.73
C THR A 215 -3.19 33.35 26.89
N GLY A 216 -2.85 32.67 27.99
CA GLY A 216 -3.63 32.64 29.23
C GLY A 216 -3.72 34.02 29.92
N ALA A 217 -2.60 34.74 30.00
CA ALA A 217 -2.57 36.09 30.58
C ALA A 217 -3.34 37.11 29.72
N LEU A 218 -3.24 37.02 28.39
CA LEU A 218 -4.05 37.82 27.46
C LEU A 218 -5.54 37.52 27.60
N ARG A 219 -5.91 36.26 27.79
CA ARG A 219 -7.32 35.85 27.99
C ARG A 219 -7.90 36.38 29.31
N SER A 220 -7.08 36.53 30.36
CA SER A 220 -7.53 37.14 31.63
C SER A 220 -7.63 38.67 31.59
N VAL A 221 -6.92 39.34 30.68
CA VAL A 221 -6.96 40.81 30.52
C VAL A 221 -8.10 41.24 29.58
N LEU A 222 -8.48 40.39 28.62
CA LEU A 222 -9.52 40.72 27.62
C LEU A 222 -10.96 40.38 28.04
N ILE A 223 -11.19 39.77 29.21
CA ILE A 223 -12.54 39.54 29.76
C ILE A 223 -12.70 40.49 30.97
N PRO A 224 -13.35 41.66 30.81
CA PRO A 224 -13.76 42.45 31.95
C PRO A 224 -14.79 41.61 32.73
N ARG A 225 -14.54 41.38 34.01
CA ARG A 225 -15.56 40.82 34.90
C ARG A 225 -16.73 41.81 34.93
N VAL A 226 -17.87 41.38 34.38
CA VAL A 226 -19.20 41.93 34.68
C VAL A 226 -19.79 41.09 35.80
#